data_AF-A0A6P6RW44-F1
#
_entry.id   AF-A0A6P6RW44-F1
#
_cell.length_a   1.000
_cell.length_b   1.000
_cell.length_c   1.000
_cell.angle_alpha   90.00
_cell.angle_beta   90.00
_cell.angle_gamma   90.00
#
_symmetry.space_group_name_H-M   'P 1'
#
loop_
_entity.id
_entity.type
_entity.pdbx_description
1 polymer ?
#
loop_
_entity_poly.entity_id
_entity_poly.type
_entity_poly.pdbx_seq_one_letter_code
_entity_poly.pdbx_strand_id
1 'polypeptide(L)' 'MVKLKWGMEYKGYLKSFDEYMNIHLLNSEEWVDGSFKGSLGEVLIRCNNVLYIRQVQGEDEADEAS' A
#
# COMPACT_ATOMS: atom_id res chain seq x y z
N MET A 1 -3.60 1.08 0.87
CA MET A 1 -3.45 -0.11 0.00
C MET A 1 -3.32 0.33 -1.45
N VAL A 2 -2.33 -0.20 -2.15
CA VAL A 2 -2.09 -0.01 -3.58
C VAL A 2 -2.34 -1.33 -4.29
N LYS A 3 -3.30 -1.36 -5.22
CA LYS A 3 -3.59 -2.52 -6.09
C LYS A 3 -2.78 -2.37 -7.37
N LEU A 4 -2.02 -3.40 -7.74
CA LEU A 4 -1.33 -3.44 -9.03
C LEU A 4 -2.25 -4.01 -10.12
N LYS A 5 -1.94 -3.68 -11.39
CA LYS A 5 -2.66 -4.15 -12.58
C LYS A 5 -2.81 -5.68 -12.66
N TRP A 6 -1.89 -6.41 -12.02
CA TRP A 6 -1.81 -7.86 -12.07
C TRP A 6 -2.40 -8.56 -10.84
N GLY A 7 -3.15 -7.84 -10.00
CA GLY A 7 -3.88 -8.41 -8.86
C GLY A 7 -3.15 -8.37 -7.53
N MET A 8 -1.83 -8.19 -7.52
CA MET A 8 -1.03 -7.99 -6.30
C MET A 8 -1.48 -6.74 -5.54
N GLU A 9 -1.47 -6.82 -4.22
CA GLU A 9 -1.85 -5.75 -3.31
C GLU A 9 -0.69 -5.45 -2.36
N TYR A 10 -0.35 -4.17 -2.24
CA TYR A 10 0.60 -3.69 -1.25
C TYR A 10 -0.15 -2.87 -0.21
N LYS A 11 -0.08 -3.30 1.04
CA LYS A 11 -0.63 -2.57 2.20
C LYS A 11 0.53 -1.99 2.97
N GLY A 12 0.43 -0.74 3.40
CA GLY A 12 1.51 -0.04 4.09
C GLY A 12 1.15 1.42 4.26
N TYR A 13 2.00 2.15 4.99
CA TYR A 13 1.83 3.57 5.26
C TYR A 13 2.36 4.38 4.08
N LEU A 14 1.52 5.24 3.52
CA LEU A 14 1.91 6.15 2.44
C LEU A 14 2.85 7.22 3.00
N LYS A 15 4.14 7.15 2.66
CA LYS A 15 5.15 8.14 3.08
C LYS A 15 5.16 9.35 2.16
N SER A 16 5.17 9.11 0.86
CA SER A 16 5.19 10.16 -0.16
C SER A 16 4.77 9.63 -1.52
N PHE A 17 4.49 10.56 -2.43
CA PHE A 17 4.27 10.29 -3.86
C PHE A 17 4.82 11.47 -4.68
N ASP A 18 4.98 11.27 -5.99
CA ASP A 18 5.39 12.32 -6.93
C ASP A 18 4.29 12.65 -7.97
N GLU A 19 4.55 13.63 -8.82
CA GLU A 19 3.63 14.08 -9.88
C GLU A 19 3.32 12.98 -10.92
N TYR A 20 4.19 11.99 -11.04
CA TYR A 20 3.98 10.84 -11.93
C TYR A 20 3.19 9.74 -11.25
N MET A 21 2.85 9.87 -9.96
CA MET A 21 2.20 8.86 -9.12
C MET A 21 3.07 7.63 -8.86
N ASN A 22 4.40 7.80 -8.76
CA ASN A 22 5.23 6.80 -8.07
C ASN A 22 4.93 6.88 -6.57
N ILE A 23 4.80 5.72 -5.92
CA ILE A 23 4.29 5.63 -4.54
C ILE A 23 5.35 5.07 -3.62
N HIS A 24 5.65 5.78 -2.53
CA HIS A 24 6.58 5.35 -1.50
C HIS A 24 5.80 4.86 -0.28
N LEU A 25 5.91 3.57 0.02
CA LEU A 25 5.26 2.92 1.15
C LEU A 25 6.27 2.50 2.23
N LEU A 26 5.88 2.64 3.50
CA LEU A 26 6.57 2.10 4.66
C LEU A 26 5.79 0.93 5.27
N ASN A 27 6.50 0.07 6.01
CA ASN A 27 5.97 -1.13 6.66
C ASN A 27 5.05 -1.93 5.73
N SER A 28 5.49 -2.08 4.49
CA SER A 28 4.70 -2.64 3.41
C SER A 28 4.58 -4.15 3.57
N GLU A 29 3.40 -4.67 3.27
CA GLU A 29 3.07 -6.07 3.19
C GLU A 29 2.59 -6.40 1.78
N GLU A 30 2.99 -7.58 1.29
CA GLU A 30 2.49 -8.12 0.04
C GLU A 30 1.33 -9.08 0.26
N TRP A 31 0.29 -8.88 -0.54
CA TRP A 31 -0.93 -9.66 -0.56
C TRP A 31 -1.21 -10.12 -1.99
N VAL A 32 -1.44 -11.42 -2.16
CA VAL A 32 -1.78 -12.03 -3.46
C VAL A 32 -3.01 -12.89 -3.26
N ASP A 33 -4.05 -12.64 -4.05
CA ASP A 33 -5.36 -13.30 -3.96
C ASP A 33 -5.94 -13.28 -2.54
N GLY A 34 -5.85 -12.12 -1.88
CA GLY A 34 -6.34 -11.93 -0.50
C GLY A 34 -5.51 -12.61 0.58
N SER A 35 -4.43 -13.31 0.23
CA SER A 35 -3.55 -14.00 1.16
C SER A 35 -2.27 -13.20 1.42
N PHE A 36 -1.92 -13.02 2.69
CA PHE A 36 -0.63 -12.45 3.10
C PHE A 36 0.52 -13.32 2.58
N LYS A 37 1.50 -12.70 1.92
CA LYS A 37 2.70 -13.37 1.40
C LYS A 37 3.96 -13.02 2.18
N GLY A 38 4.03 -11.81 2.72
CA GLY A 38 5.17 -11.40 3.54
C GLY A 38 5.25 -9.90 3.76
N SER A 39 6.09 -9.53 4.72
CA SER A 39 6.47 -8.15 4.98
C SER A 39 7.67 -7.77 4.11
N LEU A 40 7.61 -6.59 3.48
CA LEU A 40 8.61 -6.04 2.58
C LEU A 40 9.28 -4.78 3.15
N GLY A 41 8.68 -4.14 4.15
CA GLY A 41 9.24 -2.91 4.75
C GLY A 41 9.06 -1.70 3.83
N GLU A 42 10.16 -1.10 3.38
CA GLU A 42 10.11 0.10 2.51
C GLU A 42 10.01 -0.30 1.04
N VAL A 43 8.97 0.17 0.35
CA VAL A 43 8.68 -0.18 -1.04
C VAL A 43 8.44 1.07 -1.87
N LEU A 44 9.05 1.14 -3.06
CA LEU A 44 8.74 2.13 -4.09
C LEU A 44 8.00 1.45 -5.24
N ILE A 45 6.76 1.88 -5.50
CA ILE A 45 5.91 1.35 -6.58
C ILE A 45 5.92 2.34 -7.73
N ARG A 46 6.30 1.86 -8.92
CA ARG A 46 6.26 2.67 -10.15
C ARG A 46 4.82 2.91 -10.61
N CYS A 47 4.52 4.13 -11.01
CA CYS A 47 3.18 4.59 -11.36
C CYS A 47 2.45 3.73 -12.39
N ASN A 48 3.16 3.29 -13.45
CA ASN A 48 2.55 2.54 -14.54
C ASN A 48 2.13 1.11 -14.15
N ASN A 49 2.45 0.65 -12.93
CA ASN A 49 2.00 -0.62 -12.39
C ASN A 49 0.75 -0.49 -11.51
N VAL A 50 0.42 0.73 -11.07
CA VAL A 50 -0.72 1.01 -10.18
C VAL A 50 -2.03 0.89 -10.98
N LEU A 51 -3.00 0.19 -10.40
CA LEU A 51 -4.38 0.16 -10.86
C LEU A 51 -5.24 1.16 -10.09
N TYR A 52 -5.21 1.10 -8.75
CA TYR A 52 -5.83 2.10 -7.88
C TYR A 52 -5.17 2.11 -6.50
N ILE A 53 -5.47 3.18 -5.75
CA ILE A 53 -5.07 3.35 -4.36
C ILE A 53 -6.33 3.58 -3.53
N ARG A 54 -6.40 2.99 -2.34
CA ARG A 54 -7.45 3.26 -1.36
C ARG A 54 -6.92 3.23 0.07
N GLN A 55 -7.59 3.94 0.96
CA GLN A 55 -7.40 3.77 2.39
C GLN A 55 -7.80 2.34 2.80
N VAL A 56 -7.13 1.80 3.81
CA VAL A 56 -7.52 0.55 4.46
C VAL A 56 -8.36 0.95 5.67
N GLN A 57 -9.58 0.43 5.76
CA GLN A 57 -10.40 0.63 6.96
C GLN A 57 -9.89 -0.33 8.04
N GLY A 58 -9.47 0.24 9.17
CA GLY A 58 -8.90 -0.50 10.30
C GLY A 58 -7.43 -0.15 10.50
N GLU A 59 -7.18 0.91 11.26
CA GLU A 59 -6.04 1.13 12.19
C GLU A 59 -5.98 2.59 12.70
N ASP A 60 -6.60 3.55 12.01
CA ASP A 60 -6.62 4.97 12.44
C ASP A 60 -7.72 5.31 13.48
N GLU A 61 -8.70 4.43 13.73
CA GLU A 61 -9.77 4.67 14.74
C GLU A 61 -9.34 4.36 16.18
N ALA A 62 -8.17 3.74 16.40
CA ALA A 62 -7.69 3.39 17.75
C ALA A 62 -6.91 4.54 18.42
N ASP A 63 -6.30 5.44 17.65
CA ASP A 63 -5.43 6.51 18.17
C ASP A 63 -6.18 7.84 18.39
N GLU A 64 -7.37 8.04 17.79
CA GLU A 64 -8.21 9.23 18.05
C GLU A 64 -9.18 9.07 19.24
N ALA A 65 -9.19 7.91 19.90
CA ALA A 65 -10.01 7.62 21.08
C ALA A 65 -9.23 7.60 22.42
N SER A 66 -7.98 8.08 22.42
CA SER A 66 -7.09 8.11 23.61
C SER A 66 -6.90 9.51 24.18
#